data_AF-A0AA37USQ5-F1
#
_entry.id   AF-A0AA37USQ5-F1
#
_cell.length_a   1.000
_cell.length_b   1.000
_cell.length_c   1.000
_cell.angle_alpha   90.00
_cell.angle_beta   90.00
_cell.angle_gamma   90.00
#
_symmetry.space_group_name_H-M   'P 1'
#
loop_
_entity.id
_entity.type
_entity.pdbx_description
1 polymer ?
#
loop_
_entity_poly.entity_id
_entity_poly.type
_entity_poly.pdbx_seq_one_letter_code
_entity_poly.pdbx_strand_id
1 'polypeptide(L)'
;MDGRVVRGVQRAALEQWSDFIAKSLSHRIDPDKFESYVPFLQVKHPLPPVAVADLFLRPQPHNHESLDPRVPRYLQVLSDLNYIDTPSILKALYRYSTSRAHSRDAAQPANGETQRSNMPRWGSSYAAEEVMFYRLTKSVAQGTAIQNMGTSLEIANIMAKWIALFTDAATAFTVDVMGQLHNSQVREEMESARAAFVALLLGVCENQVVLKALSKPEAQGRRSYDVRLVNYQLIRSDTRKALSESLANFVPTIMQSAGPIATRLDMFRTSTLAGFEPVDEQKNKSNAEIEDLFDSTVALENFVISELPIVNSRAGLYIYLNAALVGRPLIDDLAIFNYLNNRYQGDVQTTTVDFILASFDVLANAASRNEGNQAAHLLRSFLMNKLPILIESLSKHMYGPVNAEYCITEALGRVDTTTFPTLSSMFDETRSNNPFTDSVREEFCWACCLHGLVRESSIETLLGETPYQSLPAGGRYVKENLVAECLADPERMQALISELDNKDGNAGAVCQALTEVFIVLAACKSYLMLTTSR
;
A
#
# COMPACT_ATOMS: atom_id res chain seq x y z
N MET A 1 -12.49 39.55 -34.09
CA MET A 1 -12.08 39.87 -32.69
C MET A 1 -12.37 38.71 -31.73
N ASP A 2 -13.08 37.66 -32.17
CA ASP A 2 -13.60 36.56 -31.35
C ASP A 2 -12.54 35.61 -30.78
N GLY A 3 -11.45 35.35 -31.52
CA GLY A 3 -10.39 34.43 -31.06
C GLY A 3 -9.61 34.92 -29.83
N ARG A 4 -9.57 36.24 -29.56
CA ARG A 4 -8.93 36.79 -28.36
C ARG A 4 -9.85 36.73 -27.14
N VAL A 5 -11.15 36.97 -27.34
CA VAL A 5 -12.17 36.87 -26.29
C VAL A 5 -12.31 35.42 -25.82
N VAL A 6 -12.38 34.46 -26.74
CA VAL A 6 -12.44 33.01 -26.41
C VAL A 6 -11.21 32.55 -25.62
N ARG A 7 -10.00 33.00 -25.99
CA ARG A 7 -8.78 32.69 -25.22
C ARG A 7 -8.78 33.34 -23.83
N GLY A 8 -9.34 34.54 -23.70
CA GLY A 8 -9.49 35.21 -22.40
C GLY A 8 -10.43 34.46 -21.46
N VAL A 9 -11.59 34.01 -21.97
CA VAL A 9 -12.57 33.23 -21.20
C VAL A 9 -12.02 31.86 -20.79
N GLN A 10 -11.33 31.16 -21.70
CA GLN A 10 -10.69 29.88 -21.38
C GLN A 10 -9.57 30.04 -20.34
N ARG A 11 -8.79 31.12 -20.42
CA ARG A 11 -7.74 31.41 -19.43
C ARG A 11 -8.33 31.71 -18.06
N ALA A 12 -9.40 32.50 -18.00
CA ALA A 12 -10.11 32.76 -16.75
C ALA A 12 -10.72 31.48 -16.16
N ALA A 13 -11.27 30.59 -17.01
CA ALA A 13 -11.77 29.30 -16.55
C ALA A 13 -10.65 28.42 -15.98
N LEU A 14 -9.49 28.36 -16.65
CA LEU A 14 -8.31 27.63 -16.15
C LEU A 14 -7.83 28.16 -14.80
N GLU A 15 -7.79 29.49 -14.64
CA GLU A 15 -7.39 30.12 -13.37
C GLU A 15 -8.38 29.78 -12.25
N GLN A 16 -9.69 29.86 -12.50
CA GLN A 16 -10.71 29.52 -11.51
C GLN A 16 -10.70 28.03 -11.13
N TRP A 17 -10.51 27.13 -12.09
CA TRP A 17 -10.35 25.71 -11.81
C TRP A 17 -9.07 25.43 -11.01
N SER A 18 -7.95 26.06 -11.39
CA SER A 18 -6.69 25.94 -10.64
C SER A 18 -6.84 26.39 -9.19
N ASP A 19 -7.48 27.54 -8.97
CA ASP A 19 -7.72 28.08 -7.62
C ASP A 19 -8.65 27.18 -6.80
N PHE A 20 -9.72 26.67 -7.42
CA PHE A 20 -10.63 25.73 -6.76
C PHE A 20 -9.93 24.43 -6.37
N ILE A 21 -9.10 23.87 -7.26
CA ILE A 21 -8.33 22.65 -6.99
C ILE A 21 -7.34 22.89 -5.85
N ALA A 22 -6.57 23.99 -5.92
CA ALA A 22 -5.61 24.34 -4.89
C ALA A 22 -6.27 24.50 -3.51
N LYS A 23 -7.42 25.19 -3.44
CA LYS A 23 -8.21 25.33 -2.20
C LYS A 23 -8.80 24.01 -1.73
N SER A 24 -9.27 23.16 -2.65
CA SER A 24 -9.85 21.85 -2.30
C SER A 24 -8.82 20.90 -1.71
N LEU A 25 -7.58 20.97 -2.19
CA LEU A 25 -6.46 20.20 -1.66
C LEU A 25 -5.95 20.78 -0.34
N SER A 26 -5.77 22.12 -0.24
CA SER A 26 -5.25 22.77 0.97
C SER A 26 -6.20 22.66 2.15
N HIS A 27 -7.51 22.89 1.94
CA HIS A 27 -8.54 22.77 2.97
C HIS A 27 -8.98 21.33 3.20
N ARG A 28 -8.41 20.36 2.47
CA ARG A 28 -8.74 18.95 2.65
C ARG A 28 -10.26 18.74 2.60
N ILE A 29 -10.91 19.25 1.55
CA ILE A 29 -12.37 19.12 1.38
C ILE A 29 -12.75 17.63 1.23
N ASP A 30 -13.87 17.23 1.81
CA ASP A 30 -14.39 15.86 1.66
C ASP A 30 -14.95 15.65 0.24
N PRO A 31 -14.82 14.44 -0.35
CA PRO A 31 -15.33 14.16 -1.69
C PRO A 31 -16.81 14.54 -1.89
N ASP A 32 -17.67 14.31 -0.90
CA ASP A 32 -19.10 14.63 -0.99
C ASP A 32 -19.36 16.15 -1.05
N LYS A 33 -18.58 16.93 -0.30
CA LYS A 33 -18.63 18.40 -0.37
C LYS A 33 -18.06 18.89 -1.70
N PHE A 34 -16.99 18.28 -2.17
CA PHE A 34 -16.40 18.57 -3.47
C PHE A 34 -17.40 18.32 -4.60
N GLU A 35 -18.10 17.17 -4.58
CA GLU A 35 -19.18 16.83 -5.51
C GLU A 35 -20.27 17.91 -5.55
N SER A 36 -20.66 18.47 -4.40
CA SER A 36 -21.67 19.54 -4.36
C SER A 36 -21.21 20.85 -5.03
N TYR A 37 -19.91 21.16 -5.06
CA TYR A 37 -19.39 22.42 -5.60
C TYR A 37 -19.04 22.36 -7.09
N VAL A 38 -18.59 21.21 -7.56
CA VAL A 38 -18.09 21.02 -8.93
C VAL A 38 -19.11 21.38 -10.03
N PRO A 39 -20.40 21.01 -9.94
CA PRO A 39 -21.40 21.39 -10.94
C PRO A 39 -21.52 22.91 -11.11
N PHE A 40 -21.47 23.67 -10.01
CA PHE A 40 -21.51 25.13 -10.06
C PHE A 40 -20.28 25.71 -10.76
N LEU A 41 -19.10 25.14 -10.51
CA LEU A 41 -17.87 25.55 -11.16
C LEU A 41 -17.90 25.26 -12.67
N GLN A 42 -18.34 24.06 -13.07
CA GLN A 42 -18.39 23.67 -14.48
C GLN A 42 -19.42 24.49 -15.28
N VAL A 43 -20.55 24.86 -14.68
CA VAL A 43 -21.55 25.74 -15.32
C VAL A 43 -21.00 27.15 -15.55
N LYS A 44 -20.26 27.69 -14.56
CA LYS A 44 -19.75 29.07 -14.62
C LYS A 44 -18.46 29.20 -15.45
N HIS A 45 -17.62 28.17 -15.40
CA HIS A 45 -16.29 28.13 -16.00
C HIS A 45 -16.07 26.79 -16.70
N PRO A 46 -16.73 26.53 -17.84
CA PRO A 46 -16.66 25.22 -18.49
C PRO A 46 -15.26 24.93 -19.03
N LEU A 47 -14.73 23.75 -18.71
CA LEU A 47 -13.49 23.22 -19.28
C LEU A 47 -13.71 21.86 -19.95
N PRO A 48 -12.96 21.55 -21.01
CA PRO A 48 -13.01 20.23 -21.63
C PRO A 48 -12.39 19.16 -20.73
N PRO A 49 -12.84 17.89 -20.81
CA PRO A 49 -12.34 16.76 -20.00
C PRO A 49 -10.81 16.66 -19.92
N VAL A 50 -10.14 16.83 -21.08
CA VAL A 50 -8.68 16.78 -21.18
C VAL A 50 -8.01 17.87 -20.34
N ALA A 51 -8.56 19.08 -20.33
CA ALA A 51 -7.98 20.18 -19.55
C ALA A 51 -8.21 20.01 -18.05
N VAL A 52 -9.38 19.51 -17.65
CA VAL A 52 -9.67 19.19 -16.25
C VAL A 52 -8.74 18.09 -15.74
N ALA A 53 -8.62 16.98 -16.48
CA ALA A 53 -7.71 15.88 -16.12
C ALA A 53 -6.24 16.36 -16.04
N ASP A 54 -5.80 17.20 -16.98
CA ASP A 54 -4.46 17.80 -16.97
C ASP A 54 -4.21 18.63 -15.71
N LEU A 55 -5.17 19.47 -15.28
CA LEU A 55 -5.01 20.30 -14.08
C LEU A 55 -4.82 19.49 -12.80
N PHE A 56 -5.52 18.37 -12.66
CA PHE A 56 -5.40 17.49 -11.48
C PHE A 56 -4.12 16.66 -11.46
N LEU A 57 -3.66 16.21 -12.63
CA LEU A 57 -2.56 15.25 -12.75
C LEU A 57 -1.20 15.88 -13.08
N ARG A 58 -1.18 17.17 -13.41
CA ARG A 58 0.03 17.92 -13.71
C ARG A 58 0.83 18.23 -12.43
N PRO A 59 2.18 18.08 -12.45
CA PRO A 59 3.05 18.54 -11.39
C PRO A 59 2.94 20.05 -11.19
N GLN A 60 2.78 20.47 -9.93
CA GLN A 60 2.65 21.88 -9.57
C GLN A 60 4.02 22.46 -9.20
N PRO A 61 4.26 23.78 -9.40
CA PRO A 61 5.53 24.40 -9.03
C PRO A 61 5.93 24.18 -7.56
N HIS A 62 4.94 24.11 -6.67
CA HIS A 62 5.13 23.88 -5.23
C HIS A 62 5.10 22.40 -4.81
N ASN A 63 4.68 21.49 -5.69
CA ASN A 63 4.64 20.05 -5.43
C ASN A 63 4.89 19.29 -6.73
N HIS A 64 6.10 18.78 -6.86
CA HIS A 64 6.55 17.97 -7.98
C HIS A 64 7.05 16.59 -7.52
N GLU A 65 6.97 16.25 -6.23
CA GLU A 65 7.46 14.98 -5.71
C GLU A 65 6.47 13.84 -5.97
N SER A 66 5.22 14.02 -5.53
CA SER A 66 4.17 13.01 -5.64
C SER A 66 2.78 13.63 -5.74
N LEU A 67 1.84 12.87 -6.32
CA LEU A 67 0.44 13.28 -6.43
C LEU A 67 -0.26 13.19 -5.07
N ASP A 68 -1.08 14.19 -4.74
CA ASP A 68 -1.85 14.16 -3.49
C ASP A 68 -2.85 12.98 -3.47
N PRO A 69 -2.91 12.19 -2.38
CA PRO A 69 -3.72 10.97 -2.31
C PRO A 69 -5.23 11.20 -2.41
N ARG A 70 -5.71 12.45 -2.32
CA ARG A 70 -7.13 12.78 -2.55
C ARG A 70 -7.48 12.97 -4.01
N VAL A 71 -6.50 13.27 -4.87
CA VAL A 71 -6.73 13.48 -6.30
C VAL A 71 -7.45 12.29 -6.95
N PRO A 72 -7.08 11.02 -6.71
CA PRO A 72 -7.83 9.88 -7.25
C PRO A 72 -9.31 9.86 -6.85
N ARG A 73 -9.65 10.33 -5.63
CA ARG A 73 -11.05 10.40 -5.18
C ARG A 73 -11.81 11.55 -5.87
N TYR A 74 -11.17 12.70 -6.06
CA TYR A 74 -11.79 13.81 -6.79
C TYR A 74 -11.98 13.48 -8.28
N LEU A 75 -11.01 12.79 -8.90
CA LEU A 75 -11.15 12.31 -10.27
C LEU A 75 -12.28 11.28 -10.40
N GLN A 76 -12.50 10.43 -9.39
CA GLN A 76 -13.66 9.54 -9.36
C GLN A 76 -14.97 10.35 -9.41
N VAL A 77 -15.15 11.32 -8.52
CA VAL A 77 -16.32 12.21 -8.50
C VAL A 77 -16.53 12.89 -9.86
N LEU A 78 -15.46 13.42 -10.45
CA LEU A 78 -15.52 14.06 -11.78
C LEU A 78 -15.89 13.08 -12.90
N SER A 79 -15.50 11.81 -12.78
CA SER A 79 -15.85 10.76 -13.74
C SER A 79 -17.33 10.38 -13.58
N ASP A 80 -17.81 10.25 -12.36
CA ASP A 80 -19.21 9.93 -12.04
C ASP A 80 -20.16 11.06 -12.53
N LEU A 81 -19.70 12.32 -12.46
CA LEU A 81 -20.40 13.48 -13.02
C LEU A 81 -20.22 13.67 -14.54
N ASN A 82 -19.48 12.78 -15.22
CA ASN A 82 -19.13 12.86 -16.65
C ASN A 82 -18.41 14.16 -17.07
N TYR A 83 -17.66 14.79 -16.17
CA TYR A 83 -16.83 15.96 -16.46
C TYR A 83 -15.41 15.60 -16.90
N ILE A 84 -14.98 14.37 -16.64
CA ILE A 84 -13.77 13.78 -17.21
C ILE A 84 -14.06 12.40 -17.80
N ASP A 85 -13.22 11.98 -18.74
CA ASP A 85 -13.32 10.66 -19.38
C ASP A 85 -12.01 9.85 -19.22
N THR A 86 -12.11 8.53 -19.40
CA THR A 86 -10.97 7.61 -19.30
C THR A 86 -9.82 7.97 -20.26
N PRO A 87 -10.05 8.32 -21.54
CA PRO A 87 -8.98 8.79 -22.42
C PRO A 87 -8.22 10.00 -21.87
N SER A 88 -8.92 10.99 -21.30
CA SER A 88 -8.32 12.21 -20.77
C SER A 88 -7.41 11.91 -19.59
N ILE A 89 -7.85 11.04 -18.67
CA ILE A 89 -7.04 10.58 -17.53
C ILE A 89 -5.78 9.86 -18.04
N LEU A 90 -5.93 8.88 -18.94
CA LEU A 90 -4.82 8.10 -19.46
C LEU A 90 -3.79 8.95 -20.22
N LYS A 91 -4.25 9.95 -20.98
CA LYS A 91 -3.37 10.91 -21.67
C LYS A 91 -2.62 11.79 -20.69
N ALA A 92 -3.28 12.28 -19.65
CA ALA A 92 -2.67 13.14 -18.65
C ALA A 92 -1.61 12.36 -17.84
N LEU A 93 -1.93 11.15 -17.38
CA LEU A 93 -0.96 10.25 -16.74
C LEU A 93 0.23 9.98 -17.66
N TYR A 94 -0.03 9.61 -18.92
CA TYR A 94 1.03 9.34 -19.91
C TYR A 94 1.94 10.55 -20.10
N ARG A 95 1.34 11.76 -20.16
CA ARG A 95 2.07 13.00 -20.38
C ARG A 95 3.12 13.27 -19.30
N TYR A 96 2.79 12.99 -18.04
CA TYR A 96 3.60 13.31 -16.86
C TYR A 96 4.32 12.12 -16.22
N SER A 97 4.24 10.93 -16.83
CA SER A 97 4.86 9.71 -16.30
C SER A 97 6.38 9.81 -16.16
N THR A 98 6.90 9.33 -15.02
CA THR A 98 8.33 9.20 -14.71
C THR A 98 9.04 8.26 -15.69
N SER A 99 8.37 7.23 -16.22
CA SER A 99 8.94 6.31 -17.24
C SER A 99 9.42 7.04 -18.51
N ARG A 100 8.90 8.23 -18.81
CA ARG A 100 9.34 9.04 -19.97
C ARG A 100 10.70 9.69 -19.78
N ALA A 101 11.22 9.75 -18.56
CA ALA A 101 12.61 10.12 -18.30
C ALA A 101 13.53 8.98 -18.75
N HIS A 102 13.28 7.78 -18.22
CA HIS A 102 14.10 6.59 -18.49
C HIS A 102 14.10 6.17 -19.97
N SER A 103 12.96 6.26 -20.66
CA SER A 103 12.88 5.99 -22.11
C SER A 103 13.71 6.98 -22.97
N ARG A 104 13.90 8.23 -22.50
CA ARG A 104 14.71 9.23 -23.23
C ARG A 104 16.21 9.10 -22.95
N ASP A 105 16.58 8.79 -21.72
CA ASP A 105 17.99 8.63 -21.35
C ASP A 105 18.61 7.39 -22.02
N ALA A 106 17.81 6.35 -22.31
CA ALA A 106 18.24 5.19 -23.07
C ALA A 106 18.43 5.46 -24.60
N ALA A 107 17.85 6.53 -25.14
CA ALA A 107 17.82 6.79 -26.58
C ALA A 107 18.89 7.78 -27.09
N GLN A 108 19.69 8.39 -26.20
CA GLN A 108 20.71 9.37 -26.60
C GLN A 108 22.10 9.06 -26.01
N PRO A 109 23.12 8.76 -26.84
CA PRO A 109 24.50 8.75 -26.38
C PRO A 109 24.97 10.16 -26.02
N ALA A 110 25.86 10.24 -25.03
CA ALA A 110 26.25 11.42 -24.24
C ALA A 110 27.00 12.56 -24.98
N ASN A 111 26.63 12.90 -26.22
CA ASN A 111 27.21 14.03 -26.95
C ASN A 111 26.13 14.94 -27.52
N GLY A 112 25.94 16.10 -26.88
CA GLY A 112 25.18 17.22 -27.41
C GLY A 112 24.28 17.85 -26.35
N GLU A 113 24.52 19.13 -26.06
CA GLU A 113 23.76 19.99 -25.14
C GLU A 113 22.25 19.75 -25.29
N THR A 114 21.68 19.03 -24.33
CA THR A 114 20.30 18.57 -24.39
C THR A 114 19.38 19.76 -24.12
N GLN A 115 18.54 20.11 -25.11
CA GLN A 115 17.33 20.89 -24.86
C GLN A 115 16.44 20.11 -23.89
N ARG A 116 16.65 20.28 -22.58
CA ARG A 116 15.75 19.79 -21.54
C ARG A 116 14.36 20.33 -21.88
N SER A 117 13.44 19.45 -22.26
CA SER A 117 12.07 19.86 -22.50
C SER A 117 11.56 20.50 -21.20
N ASN A 118 11.21 21.80 -21.23
CA ASN A 118 10.66 22.59 -20.12
C ASN A 118 9.29 22.09 -19.60
N MET A 119 8.95 20.83 -19.83
CA MET A 119 7.73 20.21 -19.32
C MET A 119 7.93 19.86 -17.83
N PRO A 120 6.99 20.28 -16.96
CA PRO A 120 7.02 19.86 -15.56
C PRO A 120 6.86 18.34 -15.48
N ARG A 121 7.59 17.71 -14.55
CA ARG A 121 7.60 16.25 -14.32
C ARG A 121 7.43 15.94 -12.83
N TRP A 122 6.88 14.78 -12.54
CA TRP A 122 6.86 14.22 -11.18
C TRP A 122 8.23 13.62 -10.85
N GLY A 123 8.63 13.69 -9.58
CA GLY A 123 9.78 12.98 -9.01
C GLY A 123 9.53 11.48 -9.09
N SER A 124 8.40 11.01 -8.55
CA SER A 124 7.87 9.66 -8.78
C SER A 124 6.36 9.72 -9.06
N SER A 125 5.95 9.24 -10.24
CA SER A 125 4.53 9.10 -10.61
C SER A 125 3.96 7.69 -10.39
N TYR A 126 4.80 6.70 -10.07
CA TYR A 126 4.44 5.29 -10.13
C TYR A 126 3.29 4.89 -9.20
N ALA A 127 3.32 5.32 -7.94
CA ALA A 127 2.23 5.05 -6.99
C ALA A 127 0.88 5.65 -7.44
N ALA A 128 0.91 6.85 -8.05
CA ALA A 128 -0.28 7.47 -8.59
C ALA A 128 -0.80 6.75 -9.84
N GLU A 129 0.11 6.35 -10.73
CA GLU A 129 -0.22 5.54 -11.92
C GLU A 129 -0.84 4.21 -11.52
N GLU A 130 -0.26 3.49 -10.56
CA GLU A 130 -0.75 2.22 -10.04
C GLU A 130 -2.20 2.33 -9.54
N VAL A 131 -2.46 3.28 -8.64
CA VAL A 131 -3.81 3.51 -8.08
C VAL A 131 -4.80 3.87 -9.18
N MET A 132 -4.40 4.72 -10.13
CA MET A 132 -5.28 5.15 -11.21
C MET A 132 -5.56 4.00 -12.20
N PHE A 133 -4.57 3.16 -12.52
CA PHE A 133 -4.77 2.00 -13.38
C PHE A 133 -5.74 1.00 -12.77
N TYR A 134 -5.59 0.63 -11.49
CA TYR A 134 -6.54 -0.28 -10.84
C TYR A 134 -7.96 0.29 -10.80
N ARG A 135 -8.12 1.60 -10.57
CA ARG A 135 -9.43 2.27 -10.62
C ARG A 135 -10.04 2.21 -12.02
N LEU A 136 -9.24 2.49 -13.04
CA LEU A 136 -9.69 2.39 -14.43
C LEU A 136 -10.05 0.94 -14.79
N THR A 137 -9.30 -0.06 -14.33
CA THR A 137 -9.61 -1.48 -14.53
C THR A 137 -10.99 -1.81 -13.97
N LYS A 138 -11.28 -1.34 -12.75
CA LYS A 138 -12.60 -1.48 -12.13
C LYS A 138 -13.70 -0.82 -12.96
N SER A 139 -13.48 0.41 -13.43
CA SER A 139 -14.45 1.13 -14.27
C SER A 139 -14.67 0.47 -15.64
N VAL A 140 -13.65 -0.19 -16.20
CA VAL A 140 -13.76 -1.00 -17.43
C VAL A 140 -14.60 -2.26 -17.16
N ALA A 141 -14.35 -2.96 -16.06
CA ALA A 141 -15.12 -4.14 -15.66
C ALA A 141 -16.61 -3.81 -15.39
N GLN A 142 -16.88 -2.62 -14.84
CA GLN A 142 -18.24 -2.11 -14.61
C GLN A 142 -18.92 -1.56 -15.87
N GLY A 143 -18.20 -1.45 -16.99
CA GLY A 143 -18.71 -0.90 -18.26
C GLY A 143 -18.90 0.62 -18.27
N THR A 144 -18.47 1.35 -17.24
CA THR A 144 -18.63 2.81 -17.15
C THR A 144 -17.53 3.58 -17.90
N ALA A 145 -16.34 2.98 -18.05
CA ALA A 145 -15.18 3.61 -18.67
C ALA A 145 -15.24 3.69 -20.21
N ILE A 146 -15.84 2.69 -20.87
CA ILE A 146 -15.82 2.55 -22.35
C ILE A 146 -17.25 2.54 -22.87
N GLN A 147 -17.81 3.74 -23.07
CA GLN A 147 -19.22 3.89 -23.44
C GLN A 147 -19.48 3.85 -24.94
N ASN A 148 -18.50 4.28 -25.76
CA ASN A 148 -18.71 4.44 -27.19
C ASN A 148 -17.48 3.99 -28.02
N MET A 149 -17.72 3.82 -29.31
CA MET A 149 -16.72 3.31 -30.25
C MET A 149 -15.55 4.27 -30.47
N GLY A 150 -15.79 5.59 -30.52
CA GLY A 150 -14.72 6.58 -30.68
C GLY A 150 -13.75 6.56 -29.50
N THR A 151 -14.29 6.58 -28.29
CA THR A 151 -13.56 6.46 -27.02
C THR A 151 -12.78 5.15 -26.95
N SER A 152 -13.34 4.03 -27.42
CA SER A 152 -12.63 2.75 -27.41
C SER A 152 -11.39 2.71 -28.32
N LEU A 153 -11.46 3.29 -29.53
CA LEU A 153 -10.29 3.40 -30.42
C LEU A 153 -9.24 4.35 -29.84
N GLU A 154 -9.68 5.41 -29.18
CA GLU A 154 -8.78 6.35 -28.51
C GLU A 154 -8.05 5.69 -27.34
N ILE A 155 -8.77 4.93 -26.50
CA ILE A 155 -8.19 4.15 -25.41
C ILE A 155 -7.19 3.13 -25.97
N ALA A 156 -7.53 2.38 -27.01
CA ALA A 156 -6.64 1.40 -27.62
C ALA A 156 -5.33 2.04 -28.15
N ASN A 157 -5.42 3.22 -28.78
CA ASN A 157 -4.23 3.97 -29.22
C ASN A 157 -3.38 4.45 -28.03
N ILE A 158 -3.99 4.87 -26.93
CA ILE A 158 -3.25 5.28 -25.72
C ILE A 158 -2.62 4.07 -25.03
N MET A 159 -3.32 2.92 -24.99
CA MET A 159 -2.78 1.66 -24.48
C MET A 159 -1.52 1.25 -25.25
N ALA A 160 -1.53 1.30 -26.59
CA ALA A 160 -0.35 1.01 -27.39
C ALA A 160 0.86 1.91 -27.03
N LYS A 161 0.62 3.19 -26.76
CA LYS A 161 1.68 4.12 -26.31
C LYS A 161 2.22 3.79 -24.91
N TRP A 162 1.35 3.37 -23.99
CA TRP A 162 1.76 2.92 -22.66
C TRP A 162 2.55 1.61 -22.72
N ILE A 163 2.13 0.67 -23.56
CA ILE A 163 2.84 -0.59 -23.79
C ILE A 163 4.28 -0.29 -24.25
N ALA A 164 4.44 0.57 -25.26
CA ALA A 164 5.75 0.98 -25.73
C ALA A 164 6.56 1.66 -24.62
N LEU A 165 5.96 2.57 -23.86
CA LEU A 165 6.64 3.29 -22.77
C LEU A 165 7.17 2.36 -21.67
N PHE A 166 6.36 1.40 -21.21
CA PHE A 166 6.80 0.43 -20.20
C PHE A 166 7.84 -0.57 -20.75
N THR A 167 7.76 -0.91 -22.03
CA THR A 167 8.79 -1.72 -22.70
C THR A 167 10.14 -0.99 -22.71
N ASP A 168 10.13 0.29 -23.13
CA ASP A 168 11.34 1.13 -23.15
C ASP A 168 11.90 1.36 -21.75
N ALA A 169 11.03 1.63 -20.75
CA ALA A 169 11.48 1.82 -19.37
C ALA A 169 12.10 0.53 -18.79
N ALA A 170 11.47 -0.63 -19.00
CA ALA A 170 11.99 -1.92 -18.54
C ALA A 170 13.37 -2.23 -19.16
N THR A 171 13.53 -1.98 -20.46
CA THR A 171 14.82 -2.16 -21.14
C THR A 171 15.89 -1.22 -20.58
N ALA A 172 15.58 0.06 -20.32
CA ALA A 172 16.51 1.01 -19.71
C ALA A 172 17.05 0.51 -18.34
N PHE A 173 16.18 -0.03 -17.48
CA PHE A 173 16.59 -0.60 -16.19
C PHE A 173 17.45 -1.87 -16.30
N THR A 174 17.33 -2.64 -17.40
CA THR A 174 18.19 -3.81 -17.63
C THR A 174 19.60 -3.45 -18.10
N VAL A 175 19.76 -2.33 -18.81
CA VAL A 175 21.04 -1.89 -19.38
C VAL A 175 21.90 -1.16 -18.33
N ASP A 176 21.29 -0.45 -17.38
CA ASP A 176 22.00 0.28 -16.31
C ASP A 176 22.37 -0.62 -15.10
N VAL A 177 23.18 -1.65 -15.34
CA VAL A 177 23.58 -2.65 -14.31
C VAL A 177 24.31 -2.02 -13.12
N MET A 178 25.00 -0.90 -13.31
CA MET A 178 25.75 -0.20 -12.25
C MET A 178 24.83 0.68 -11.36
N GLY A 179 23.73 1.22 -11.91
CA GLY A 179 22.71 1.98 -11.17
C GLY A 179 21.69 1.11 -10.40
N GLN A 180 21.66 -0.21 -10.66
CA GLN A 180 20.69 -1.15 -10.05
C GLN A 180 20.78 -1.26 -8.52
N LEU A 181 21.93 -1.00 -7.91
CA LEU A 181 22.10 -1.02 -6.45
C LEU A 181 21.52 0.21 -5.75
N HIS A 182 21.46 1.36 -6.42
CA HIS A 182 20.90 2.61 -5.85
C HIS A 182 19.43 2.84 -6.23
N ASN A 183 18.95 2.22 -7.31
CA ASN A 183 17.59 2.44 -7.85
C ASN A 183 16.64 1.23 -7.67
N SER A 184 16.94 0.30 -6.76
CA SER A 184 16.12 -0.90 -6.53
C SER A 184 14.67 -0.55 -6.18
N GLN A 185 14.45 0.44 -5.32
CA GLN A 185 13.12 0.91 -4.93
C GLN A 185 12.35 1.51 -6.11
N VAL A 186 12.97 2.38 -6.92
CA VAL A 186 12.33 3.01 -8.08
C VAL A 186 11.92 1.96 -9.12
N ARG A 187 12.73 0.91 -9.28
CA ARG A 187 12.40 -0.23 -10.14
C ARG A 187 11.18 -0.99 -9.60
N GLU A 188 11.12 -1.27 -8.31
CA GLU A 188 9.98 -1.95 -7.68
C GLU A 188 8.69 -1.13 -7.81
N GLU A 189 8.75 0.17 -7.59
CA GLU A 189 7.62 1.09 -7.81
C GLU A 189 7.17 1.09 -9.29
N MET A 190 8.12 1.13 -10.23
CA MET A 190 7.82 1.02 -11.65
C MET A 190 7.15 -0.31 -12.00
N GLU A 191 7.64 -1.42 -11.43
CA GLU A 191 7.08 -2.76 -11.67
C GLU A 191 5.66 -2.89 -11.11
N SER A 192 5.39 -2.25 -9.97
CA SER A 192 4.05 -2.18 -9.38
C SER A 192 3.07 -1.42 -10.29
N ALA A 193 3.48 -0.24 -10.80
CA ALA A 193 2.70 0.51 -11.79
C ALA A 193 2.50 -0.28 -13.10
N ARG A 194 3.53 -1.01 -13.56
CA ARG A 194 3.47 -1.88 -14.76
C ARG A 194 2.50 -3.04 -14.57
N ALA A 195 2.49 -3.69 -13.41
CA ALA A 195 1.54 -4.75 -13.08
C ALA A 195 0.08 -4.25 -13.08
N ALA A 196 -0.18 -3.09 -12.48
CA ALA A 196 -1.51 -2.46 -12.52
C ALA A 196 -1.94 -2.10 -13.94
N PHE A 197 -1.00 -1.60 -14.77
CA PHE A 197 -1.24 -1.34 -16.18
C PHE A 197 -1.58 -2.63 -16.96
N VAL A 198 -0.87 -3.74 -16.71
CA VAL A 198 -1.15 -5.04 -17.36
C VAL A 198 -2.57 -5.52 -17.06
N ALA A 199 -3.05 -5.34 -15.82
CA ALA A 199 -4.43 -5.66 -15.46
C ALA A 199 -5.44 -4.79 -16.24
N LEU A 200 -5.19 -3.49 -16.35
CA LEU A 200 -6.02 -2.58 -17.17
C LEU A 200 -6.01 -2.99 -18.64
N LEU A 201 -4.84 -3.28 -19.20
CA LEU A 201 -4.65 -3.65 -20.59
C LEU A 201 -5.47 -4.89 -20.95
N LEU A 202 -5.41 -5.94 -20.11
CA LEU A 202 -6.22 -7.13 -20.31
C LEU A 202 -7.72 -6.80 -20.31
N GLY A 203 -8.18 -6.04 -19.31
CA GLY A 203 -9.59 -5.64 -19.22
C GLY A 203 -10.07 -4.83 -20.42
N VAL A 204 -9.22 -3.98 -20.99
CA VAL A 204 -9.52 -3.23 -22.22
C VAL A 204 -9.58 -4.15 -23.44
N CYS A 205 -8.61 -5.07 -23.59
CA CYS A 205 -8.56 -6.00 -24.72
C CYS A 205 -9.76 -6.95 -24.77
N GLU A 206 -10.32 -7.31 -23.61
CA GLU A 206 -11.47 -8.22 -23.50
C GLU A 206 -12.83 -7.50 -23.50
N ASN A 207 -12.81 -6.17 -23.51
CA ASN A 207 -14.03 -5.39 -23.52
C ASN A 207 -14.75 -5.49 -24.87
N GLN A 208 -16.03 -5.86 -24.83
CA GLN A 208 -16.86 -6.09 -26.02
C GLN A 208 -17.02 -4.84 -26.91
N VAL A 209 -17.04 -3.64 -26.32
CA VAL A 209 -17.12 -2.39 -27.10
C VAL A 209 -15.82 -2.16 -27.86
N VAL A 210 -14.68 -2.44 -27.22
CA VAL A 210 -13.34 -2.35 -27.84
C VAL A 210 -13.20 -3.38 -28.97
N LEU A 211 -13.60 -4.62 -28.75
CA LEU A 211 -13.57 -5.68 -29.78
C LEU A 211 -14.41 -5.30 -31.00
N LYS A 212 -15.65 -4.84 -30.78
CA LYS A 212 -16.53 -4.35 -31.85
C LYS A 212 -15.96 -3.11 -32.56
N ALA A 213 -15.23 -2.28 -31.85
CA ALA A 213 -14.59 -1.11 -32.44
C ALA A 213 -13.41 -1.49 -33.32
N LEU A 214 -12.57 -2.40 -32.81
CA LEU A 214 -11.41 -2.91 -33.52
C LEU A 214 -11.81 -3.70 -34.75
N SER A 215 -12.94 -4.41 -34.79
CA SER A 215 -13.37 -5.17 -35.98
C SER A 215 -13.77 -4.31 -37.18
N LYS A 216 -14.07 -3.01 -37.00
CA LYS A 216 -14.47 -2.11 -38.09
C LYS A 216 -13.29 -1.59 -38.92
N PRO A 217 -13.51 -1.28 -40.22
CA PRO A 217 -12.45 -0.78 -41.12
C PRO A 217 -11.84 0.57 -40.69
N GLU A 218 -12.54 1.34 -39.85
CA GLU A 218 -12.03 2.58 -39.24
C GLU A 218 -10.76 2.36 -38.41
N ALA A 219 -10.63 1.18 -37.78
CA ALA A 219 -9.47 0.81 -36.98
C ALA A 219 -8.24 0.41 -37.82
N GLN A 220 -8.44 0.06 -39.11
CA GLN A 220 -7.41 -0.40 -40.05
C GLN A 220 -6.71 0.76 -40.79
N GLY A 221 -7.10 2.01 -40.55
CA GLY A 221 -6.47 3.19 -41.15
C GLY A 221 -6.64 3.32 -42.68
N ARG A 222 -7.49 2.53 -43.34
CA ARG A 222 -7.74 2.64 -44.79
C ARG A 222 -8.51 3.91 -45.15
N ARG A 223 -8.12 4.55 -46.26
CA ARG A 223 -8.81 5.72 -46.86
C ARG A 223 -10.30 5.40 -47.06
N SER A 224 -11.16 5.96 -46.23
CA SER A 224 -12.53 6.25 -46.66
C SER A 224 -12.49 7.53 -47.49
N TYR A 225 -12.71 7.40 -48.80
CA TYR A 225 -13.05 8.52 -49.67
C TYR A 225 -14.50 8.91 -49.37
N ASP A 226 -14.72 9.61 -48.26
CA ASP A 226 -15.97 10.33 -48.06
C ASP A 226 -15.67 11.80 -47.79
N VAL A 227 -16.00 12.61 -48.80
CA VAL A 227 -15.83 14.06 -48.83
C VAL A 227 -17.08 14.65 -48.17
N ARG A 228 -17.06 14.80 -46.83
CA ARG A 228 -17.83 15.80 -46.07
C ARG A 228 -17.60 15.59 -44.57
N LEU A 229 -16.68 16.36 -44.00
CA LEU A 229 -16.90 17.28 -42.88
C LEU A 229 -15.55 17.74 -42.34
N VAL A 230 -15.40 19.06 -42.34
CA VAL A 230 -14.19 19.81 -42.06
C VAL A 230 -14.10 20.04 -40.54
N ASN A 231 -12.88 19.91 -40.00
CA ASN A 231 -12.46 20.21 -38.63
C ASN A 231 -12.85 19.21 -37.54
N TYR A 232 -12.01 18.20 -37.32
CA TYR A 232 -11.35 17.91 -36.03
C TYR A 232 -10.14 17.01 -36.33
N GLN A 233 -9.05 17.20 -35.59
CA GLN A 233 -7.71 16.67 -35.88
C GLN A 233 -7.70 15.13 -35.96
N LEU A 234 -7.74 14.60 -37.19
CA LEU A 234 -7.66 13.17 -37.51
C LEU A 234 -6.31 12.59 -37.05
N ILE A 235 -6.29 11.88 -35.93
CA ILE A 235 -5.24 10.89 -35.63
C ILE A 235 -5.66 9.61 -36.35
N ARG A 236 -5.34 9.50 -37.65
CA ARG A 236 -5.48 8.24 -38.40
C ARG A 236 -4.20 7.41 -38.18
N SER A 237 -4.09 6.78 -37.02
CA SER A 237 -3.14 5.68 -36.77
C SER A 237 -3.88 4.36 -36.94
N ASP A 238 -3.27 3.42 -37.68
CA ASP A 238 -3.74 2.03 -37.74
C ASP A 238 -3.67 1.44 -36.33
N THR A 239 -4.81 1.46 -35.65
CA THR A 239 -4.90 1.20 -34.22
C THR A 239 -4.65 -0.29 -33.96
N ARG A 240 -5.07 -1.16 -34.89
CA ARG A 240 -4.81 -2.60 -34.83
C ARG A 240 -3.33 -2.89 -34.96
N LYS A 241 -2.68 -2.30 -35.98
CA LYS A 241 -1.25 -2.47 -36.20
C LYS A 241 -0.44 -1.95 -35.02
N ALA A 242 -0.73 -0.74 -34.54
CA ALA A 242 -0.05 -0.17 -33.39
C ALA A 242 -0.17 -1.06 -32.14
N LEU A 243 -1.35 -1.60 -31.87
CA LEU A 243 -1.57 -2.48 -30.73
C LEU A 243 -0.87 -3.84 -30.91
N SER A 244 -0.94 -4.42 -32.12
CA SER A 244 -0.29 -5.69 -32.45
C SER A 244 1.24 -5.60 -32.33
N GLU A 245 1.85 -4.59 -32.93
CA GLU A 245 3.30 -4.36 -32.87
C GLU A 245 3.76 -4.08 -31.43
N SER A 246 3.01 -3.29 -30.68
CA SER A 246 3.34 -3.00 -29.27
C SER A 246 3.26 -4.26 -28.40
N LEU A 247 2.22 -5.07 -28.58
CA LEU A 247 2.06 -6.35 -27.87
C LEU A 247 3.13 -7.38 -28.24
N ALA A 248 3.62 -7.38 -29.49
CA ALA A 248 4.68 -8.26 -29.92
C ALA A 248 5.97 -8.11 -29.09
N ASN A 249 6.35 -6.88 -28.81
CA ASN A 249 7.54 -6.58 -28.01
C ASN A 249 7.30 -6.69 -26.50
N PHE A 250 6.06 -6.42 -26.06
CA PHE A 250 5.75 -6.33 -24.64
C PHE A 250 5.43 -7.67 -23.97
N VAL A 251 4.68 -8.56 -24.64
CA VAL A 251 4.28 -9.87 -24.07
C VAL A 251 5.48 -10.66 -23.51
N PRO A 252 6.62 -10.77 -24.23
CA PRO A 252 7.79 -11.46 -23.68
C PRO A 252 8.32 -10.85 -22.37
N THR A 253 8.20 -9.52 -22.19
CA THR A 253 8.73 -8.79 -21.03
C THR A 253 7.90 -8.98 -19.75
N ILE A 254 6.67 -9.48 -19.88
CA ILE A 254 5.77 -9.75 -18.76
C ILE A 254 5.54 -11.25 -18.54
N MET A 255 6.11 -12.11 -19.38
CA MET A 255 5.87 -13.56 -19.32
C MET A 255 6.38 -14.19 -18.01
N GLN A 256 7.45 -13.64 -17.44
CA GLN A 256 8.01 -14.11 -16.16
C GLN A 256 7.23 -13.60 -14.94
N SER A 257 6.65 -12.40 -15.01
CA SER A 257 5.93 -11.77 -13.88
C SER A 257 4.42 -12.03 -13.88
N ALA A 258 3.82 -12.20 -15.06
CA ALA A 258 2.38 -12.31 -15.25
C ALA A 258 2.03 -13.36 -16.33
N GLY A 259 2.60 -14.56 -16.23
CA GLY A 259 2.49 -15.64 -17.23
C GLY A 259 1.06 -15.88 -17.77
N PRO A 260 0.03 -16.11 -16.93
CA PRO A 260 -1.33 -16.34 -17.40
C PRO A 260 -1.92 -15.17 -18.21
N ILE A 261 -1.63 -13.93 -17.79
CA ILE A 261 -2.09 -12.72 -18.49
C ILE A 261 -1.32 -12.55 -19.81
N ALA A 262 -0.01 -12.81 -19.80
CA ALA A 262 0.83 -12.76 -20.99
C ALA A 262 0.32 -13.71 -22.08
N THR A 263 -0.06 -14.95 -21.72
CA THR A 263 -0.65 -15.91 -22.66
C THR A 263 -1.97 -15.41 -23.25
N ARG A 264 -2.85 -14.81 -22.44
CA ARG A 264 -4.12 -14.24 -22.93
C ARG A 264 -3.91 -13.04 -23.86
N LEU A 265 -2.95 -12.18 -23.55
CA LEU A 265 -2.58 -11.05 -24.41
C LEU A 265 -1.94 -11.52 -25.72
N ASP A 266 -1.15 -12.59 -25.69
CA ASP A 266 -0.58 -13.20 -26.90
C ASP A 266 -1.66 -13.82 -27.78
N MET A 267 -2.65 -14.51 -27.18
CA MET A 267 -3.82 -15.03 -27.88
C MET A 267 -4.66 -13.90 -28.49
N PHE A 268 -4.89 -12.81 -27.75
CA PHE A 268 -5.55 -11.63 -28.29
C PHE A 268 -4.80 -11.06 -29.51
N ARG A 269 -3.46 -10.98 -29.45
CA ARG A 269 -2.63 -10.52 -30.58
C ARG A 269 -2.74 -11.46 -31.79
N THR A 270 -2.54 -12.76 -31.57
CA THR A 270 -2.35 -13.75 -32.65
C THR A 270 -3.63 -14.32 -33.21
N SER A 271 -4.72 -14.35 -32.44
CA SER A 271 -6.01 -14.87 -32.86
C SER A 271 -7.01 -13.75 -33.12
N THR A 272 -7.20 -12.82 -32.17
CA THR A 272 -8.27 -11.81 -32.27
C THR A 272 -7.89 -10.68 -33.23
N LEU A 273 -6.75 -10.02 -33.03
CA LEU A 273 -6.32 -8.93 -33.91
C LEU A 273 -6.01 -9.42 -35.33
N ALA A 274 -5.35 -10.57 -35.45
CA ALA A 274 -5.09 -11.20 -36.74
C ALA A 274 -6.38 -11.63 -37.46
N GLY A 275 -7.39 -12.11 -36.71
CA GLY A 275 -8.70 -12.45 -37.25
C GLY A 275 -9.49 -11.27 -37.82
N PHE A 276 -9.11 -10.03 -37.47
CA PHE A 276 -9.70 -8.82 -38.07
C PHE A 276 -9.01 -8.38 -39.36
N GLU A 277 -7.87 -8.98 -39.75
CA GLU A 277 -7.26 -8.72 -41.05
C GLU A 277 -8.06 -9.39 -42.18
N PRO A 278 -8.23 -8.74 -43.35
CA PRO A 278 -8.96 -9.32 -44.47
C PRO A 278 -8.30 -10.64 -44.91
N VAL A 279 -9.10 -11.71 -44.91
CA VAL A 279 -8.69 -13.08 -45.16
C VAL A 279 -8.43 -13.31 -46.65
N ASP A 280 -7.23 -13.76 -47.03
CA ASP A 280 -7.01 -14.49 -48.29
C ASP A 280 -7.78 -15.83 -48.21
N GLU A 281 -8.70 -16.07 -49.15
CA GLU A 281 -9.77 -17.09 -49.11
C GLU A 281 -9.31 -18.56 -48.91
N GLN A 282 -8.01 -18.85 -48.89
CA GLN A 282 -7.50 -20.24 -48.79
C GLN A 282 -7.50 -20.85 -47.37
N LYS A 283 -7.64 -20.08 -46.28
CA LYS A 283 -7.47 -20.58 -44.89
C LYS A 283 -8.77 -20.90 -44.12
N ASN A 284 -9.94 -20.77 -44.75
CA ASN A 284 -11.23 -20.74 -44.06
C ASN A 284 -11.85 -22.10 -43.65
N LYS A 285 -11.10 -23.20 -43.66
CA LYS A 285 -11.64 -24.52 -43.27
C LYS A 285 -11.34 -24.95 -41.83
N SER A 286 -10.47 -24.23 -41.10
CA SER A 286 -10.09 -24.60 -39.71
C SER A 286 -10.76 -23.77 -38.61
N ASN A 287 -11.40 -22.65 -38.94
CA ASN A 287 -11.87 -21.69 -37.93
C ASN A 287 -13.31 -21.94 -37.45
N ALA A 288 -14.10 -22.73 -38.18
CA ALA A 288 -15.49 -23.03 -37.81
C ALA A 288 -15.60 -23.94 -36.57
N GLU A 289 -14.56 -24.72 -36.26
CA GLU A 289 -14.55 -25.62 -35.09
C GLU A 289 -14.16 -24.91 -33.78
N ILE A 290 -13.59 -23.69 -33.86
CA ILE A 290 -13.14 -22.93 -32.68
C ILE A 290 -14.26 -22.01 -32.15
N GLU A 291 -15.21 -21.62 -33.01
CA GLU A 291 -16.34 -20.75 -32.64
C GLU A 291 -17.34 -21.45 -31.70
N ASP A 292 -17.40 -22.78 -31.71
CA ASP A 292 -18.28 -23.61 -30.86
C ASP A 292 -17.74 -23.80 -29.42
N LEU A 293 -16.50 -23.37 -29.14
CA LEU A 293 -15.90 -23.42 -27.79
C LEU A 293 -16.19 -22.16 -26.94
N PHE A 294 -16.72 -21.09 -27.56
CA PHE A 294 -16.92 -19.79 -26.93
C PHE A 294 -18.24 -19.66 -26.13
N ASP A 295 -19.10 -20.68 -26.11
CA ASP A 295 -20.39 -20.61 -25.40
C ASP A 295 -20.30 -20.94 -23.89
N SER A 296 -19.15 -20.65 -23.28
CA SER A 296 -18.95 -20.75 -21.82
C SER A 296 -18.81 -19.37 -21.19
N THR A 297 -19.92 -18.65 -21.17
CA THR A 297 -20.16 -17.40 -20.40
C THR A 297 -20.08 -17.57 -18.87
N VAL A 298 -19.62 -18.72 -18.38
CA VAL A 298 -19.46 -19.03 -16.94
C VAL A 298 -18.10 -18.54 -16.39
N ALA A 299 -17.14 -18.14 -17.25
CA ALA A 299 -15.78 -17.84 -16.81
C ALA A 299 -15.57 -16.42 -16.22
N LEU A 300 -16.53 -15.49 -16.37
CA LEU A 300 -16.43 -14.17 -15.72
C LEU A 300 -16.76 -14.24 -14.22
N GLU A 301 -17.54 -15.23 -13.78
CA GLU A 301 -17.84 -15.45 -12.36
C GLU A 301 -16.70 -16.16 -11.61
N ASN A 302 -15.76 -16.77 -12.34
CA ASN A 302 -14.58 -17.45 -11.78
C ASN A 302 -13.28 -16.65 -11.95
N PHE A 303 -13.36 -15.33 -12.19
CA PHE A 303 -12.20 -14.45 -12.03
C PHE A 303 -11.92 -14.27 -10.53
N VAL A 304 -11.37 -15.31 -9.91
CA VAL A 304 -10.60 -15.16 -8.68
C VAL A 304 -9.37 -14.36 -9.11
N ILE A 305 -9.41 -13.04 -8.89
CA ILE A 305 -8.18 -12.28 -8.71
C ILE A 305 -7.39 -13.11 -7.71
N SER A 306 -6.29 -13.75 -8.12
CA SER A 306 -5.33 -14.22 -7.13
C SER A 306 -5.00 -12.98 -6.33
N GLU A 307 -5.51 -12.90 -5.09
CA GLU A 307 -5.10 -11.85 -4.18
C GLU A 307 -3.59 -11.82 -4.29
N LEU A 308 -3.03 -10.65 -4.63
CA LEU A 308 -1.61 -10.41 -4.42
C LEU A 308 -1.34 -11.02 -3.06
N PRO A 309 -0.45 -12.04 -2.94
CA PRO A 309 -0.18 -12.64 -1.65
C PRO A 309 0.07 -11.47 -0.75
N ILE A 310 -0.77 -11.29 0.28
CA ILE A 310 -0.62 -10.17 1.20
C ILE A 310 0.71 -10.46 1.85
N VAL A 311 1.78 -9.88 1.29
CA VAL A 311 3.09 -9.97 1.87
C VAL A 311 2.94 -9.17 3.14
N ASN A 312 2.79 -9.88 4.23
CA ASN A 312 2.67 -9.29 5.55
C ASN A 312 4.00 -8.65 5.89
N SER A 313 4.21 -7.46 5.36
CA SER A 313 5.42 -6.71 5.59
C SER A 313 5.44 -6.31 7.06
N ARG A 314 6.59 -6.49 7.71
CA ARG A 314 6.84 -6.02 9.08
C ARG A 314 6.46 -4.54 9.27
N ALA A 315 6.62 -3.73 8.22
CA ALA A 315 6.28 -2.30 8.20
C ALA A 315 4.82 -2.02 8.58
N GLY A 316 3.86 -2.84 8.13
CA GLY A 316 2.45 -2.62 8.47
C GLY A 316 2.17 -2.84 9.95
N LEU A 317 2.83 -3.81 10.59
CA LEU A 317 2.70 -4.04 12.03
C LEU A 317 3.42 -2.96 12.84
N TYR A 318 4.60 -2.52 12.38
CA TYR A 318 5.32 -1.38 12.94
C TYR A 318 4.48 -0.08 12.93
N ILE A 319 3.81 0.23 11.82
CA ILE A 319 2.93 1.42 11.72
C ILE A 319 1.75 1.28 12.69
N TYR A 320 1.12 0.11 12.73
CA TYR A 320 0.01 -0.16 13.65
C TYR A 320 0.44 0.03 15.10
N LEU A 321 1.56 -0.55 15.52
CA LEU A 321 2.07 -0.42 16.90
C LEU A 321 2.47 1.01 17.25
N ASN A 322 3.09 1.76 16.34
CA ASN A 322 3.37 3.18 16.58
C ASN A 322 2.08 3.99 16.76
N ALA A 323 1.09 3.81 15.88
CA ALA A 323 -0.19 4.49 16.00
C ALA A 323 -0.93 4.10 17.29
N ALA A 324 -0.84 2.81 17.64
CA ALA A 324 -1.42 2.24 18.83
C ALA A 324 -0.82 2.83 20.11
N LEU A 325 0.50 2.91 20.21
CA LEU A 325 1.22 3.25 21.43
C LEU A 325 1.42 4.76 21.64
N VAL A 326 1.06 5.61 20.66
CA VAL A 326 1.08 7.06 20.79
C VAL A 326 -0.15 7.56 21.56
N GLY A 327 0.08 8.33 22.64
CA GLY A 327 -0.97 9.18 23.25
C GLY A 327 -1.81 8.57 24.38
N ARG A 328 -1.30 7.55 25.08
CA ARG A 328 -1.98 6.74 26.14
C ARG A 328 -2.90 5.65 25.56
N PRO A 329 -2.36 4.45 25.29
CA PRO A 329 -3.10 3.38 24.61
C PRO A 329 -4.14 2.73 25.54
N LEU A 330 -5.42 2.90 25.23
CA LEU A 330 -6.48 2.01 25.68
C LEU A 330 -6.74 0.97 24.59
N ILE A 331 -5.74 0.12 24.34
CA ILE A 331 -5.85 -0.91 23.31
C ILE A 331 -6.15 -2.23 23.98
N ASP A 332 -7.34 -2.73 23.65
CA ASP A 332 -7.82 -4.03 24.07
C ASP A 332 -7.08 -5.15 23.34
N ASP A 333 -6.89 -6.28 24.03
CA ASP A 333 -6.22 -7.46 23.49
C ASP A 333 -6.98 -8.00 22.30
N LEU A 334 -8.32 -7.95 22.35
CA LEU A 334 -9.18 -8.36 21.25
C LEU A 334 -8.92 -7.54 19.98
N ALA A 335 -8.67 -6.23 20.10
CA ALA A 335 -8.38 -5.40 18.93
C ALA A 335 -7.03 -5.78 18.30
N ILE A 336 -6.02 -6.07 19.13
CA ILE A 336 -4.71 -6.55 18.66
C ILE A 336 -4.86 -7.91 17.97
N PHE A 337 -5.53 -8.88 18.60
CA PHE A 337 -5.72 -10.20 18.00
C PHE A 337 -6.53 -10.16 16.70
N ASN A 338 -7.58 -9.33 16.63
CA ASN A 338 -8.35 -9.14 15.40
C ASN A 338 -7.48 -8.55 14.28
N TYR A 339 -6.64 -7.56 14.58
CA TYR A 339 -5.70 -7.01 13.62
C TYR A 339 -4.70 -8.05 13.13
N LEU A 340 -4.07 -8.78 14.05
CA LEU A 340 -3.08 -9.82 13.73
C LEU A 340 -3.71 -10.96 12.92
N ASN A 341 -4.89 -11.45 13.30
CA ASN A 341 -5.60 -12.51 12.57
C ASN A 341 -5.98 -12.09 11.15
N ASN A 342 -6.50 -10.87 10.97
CA ASN A 342 -6.85 -10.35 9.64
C ASN A 342 -5.63 -10.17 8.75
N ARG A 343 -4.49 -9.81 9.34
CA ARG A 343 -3.23 -9.60 8.61
C ARG A 343 -2.59 -10.93 8.23
N TYR A 344 -2.34 -11.79 9.21
CA TYR A 344 -1.54 -13.00 9.05
C TYR A 344 -2.35 -14.25 8.68
N GLN A 345 -3.69 -14.15 8.59
CA GLN A 345 -4.59 -15.21 8.12
C GLN A 345 -4.40 -16.57 8.82
N GLY A 346 -4.00 -16.54 10.09
CA GLY A 346 -3.76 -17.75 10.90
C GLY A 346 -2.32 -18.27 10.91
N ASP A 347 -1.37 -17.61 10.23
CA ASP A 347 0.06 -17.91 10.37
C ASP A 347 0.60 -17.38 11.71
N VAL A 348 0.45 -18.19 12.76
CA VAL A 348 0.84 -17.84 14.13
C VAL A 348 2.35 -17.66 14.28
N GLN A 349 3.17 -18.39 13.51
CA GLN A 349 4.63 -18.29 13.59
C GLN A 349 5.10 -16.93 13.09
N THR A 350 4.77 -16.59 11.84
CA THR A 350 5.17 -15.30 11.26
C THR A 350 4.55 -14.14 12.02
N THR A 351 3.28 -14.28 12.46
CA THR A 351 2.64 -13.30 13.36
C THR A 351 3.51 -13.02 14.59
N THR A 352 3.95 -14.07 15.29
CA THR A 352 4.68 -13.94 16.56
C THR A 352 6.06 -13.31 16.33
N VAL A 353 6.79 -13.78 15.32
CA VAL A 353 8.13 -13.26 14.98
C VAL A 353 8.05 -11.78 14.60
N ASP A 354 7.14 -11.42 13.70
CA ASP A 354 6.97 -10.03 13.28
C ASP A 354 6.47 -9.14 14.42
N PHE A 355 5.63 -9.67 15.33
CA PHE A 355 5.12 -8.91 16.46
C PHE A 355 6.21 -8.55 17.47
N ILE A 356 7.14 -9.48 17.71
CA ILE A 356 8.34 -9.19 18.50
C ILE A 356 9.18 -8.14 17.77
N LEU A 357 9.53 -8.36 16.51
CA LEU A 357 10.40 -7.44 15.77
C LEU A 357 9.82 -6.03 15.65
N ALA A 358 8.54 -5.91 15.31
CA ALA A 358 7.87 -4.62 15.21
C ALA A 358 7.87 -3.87 16.55
N SER A 359 7.77 -4.58 17.68
CA SER A 359 7.84 -3.98 19.02
C SER A 359 9.24 -3.43 19.33
N PHE A 360 10.30 -4.14 18.93
CA PHE A 360 11.68 -3.63 19.00
C PHE A 360 11.89 -2.45 18.03
N ASP A 361 11.34 -2.52 16.81
CA ASP A 361 11.43 -1.43 15.83
C ASP A 361 10.78 -0.14 16.34
N VAL A 362 9.64 -0.21 17.04
CA VAL A 362 9.02 0.97 17.68
C VAL A 362 9.97 1.62 18.70
N LEU A 363 10.63 0.80 19.51
CA LEU A 363 11.56 1.28 20.53
C LEU A 363 12.83 1.88 19.92
N ALA A 364 13.38 1.25 18.89
CA ALA A 364 14.51 1.76 18.11
C ALA A 364 14.20 3.09 17.43
N ASN A 365 13.00 3.22 16.84
CA ASN A 365 12.56 4.46 16.21
C ASN A 365 12.34 5.59 17.23
N ALA A 366 11.80 5.29 18.42
CA ALA A 366 11.67 6.29 19.48
C ALA A 366 13.05 6.76 19.98
N ALA A 367 14.03 5.84 20.05
CA ALA A 367 15.42 6.18 20.36
C ALA A 367 16.05 7.09 19.30
N SER A 368 15.88 6.78 18.01
CA SER A 368 16.44 7.59 16.91
C SER A 368 15.82 8.99 16.82
N ARG A 369 14.57 9.13 17.26
CA ARG A 369 13.85 10.40 17.37
C ARG A 369 14.17 11.19 18.64
N ASN A 370 14.97 10.65 19.55
CA ASN A 370 15.27 11.23 20.87
C ASN A 370 14.00 11.59 21.66
N GLU A 371 13.04 10.67 21.74
CA GLU A 371 11.85 10.87 22.55
C GLU A 371 12.17 10.94 24.05
N GLY A 372 11.26 11.48 24.86
CA GLY A 372 11.48 11.65 26.31
C GLY A 372 11.42 10.34 27.10
N ASN A 373 11.95 10.35 28.33
CA ASN A 373 11.97 9.19 29.24
C ASN A 373 10.60 8.57 29.51
N GLN A 374 9.53 9.36 29.44
CA GLN A 374 8.16 8.85 29.59
C GLN A 374 7.78 7.92 28.42
N ALA A 375 8.19 8.24 27.19
CA ALA A 375 7.99 7.37 26.03
C ALA A 375 8.82 6.08 26.18
N ALA A 376 10.09 6.20 26.62
CA ALA A 376 10.94 5.04 26.91
C ALA A 376 10.28 4.10 27.93
N HIS A 377 9.73 4.65 29.01
CA HIS A 377 9.04 3.87 30.03
C HIS A 377 7.82 3.14 29.46
N LEU A 378 6.94 3.84 28.72
CA LEU A 378 5.73 3.25 28.15
C LEU A 378 6.03 2.14 27.14
N LEU A 379 6.95 2.39 26.21
CA LEU A 379 7.31 1.42 25.16
C LEU A 379 7.98 0.19 25.76
N ARG A 380 8.85 0.35 26.76
CA ARG A 380 9.44 -0.79 27.47
C ARG A 380 8.42 -1.54 28.32
N SER A 381 7.51 -0.83 29.00
CA SER A 381 6.43 -1.49 29.74
C SER A 381 5.54 -2.32 28.81
N PHE A 382 5.22 -1.83 27.60
CA PHE A 382 4.55 -2.64 26.59
C PHE A 382 5.38 -3.89 26.22
N LEU A 383 6.67 -3.70 25.91
CA LEU A 383 7.55 -4.79 25.49
C LEU A 383 7.76 -5.86 26.58
N MET A 384 7.84 -5.48 27.85
CA MET A 384 8.12 -6.41 28.96
C MET A 384 6.87 -6.94 29.66
N ASN A 385 5.84 -6.12 29.84
CA ASN A 385 4.67 -6.50 30.61
C ASN A 385 3.51 -6.98 29.73
N LYS A 386 3.32 -6.41 28.53
CA LYS A 386 2.17 -6.71 27.68
C LYS A 386 2.49 -7.76 26.63
N LEU A 387 3.59 -7.60 25.89
CA LEU A 387 3.92 -8.46 24.77
C LEU A 387 4.07 -9.94 25.16
N PRO A 388 4.76 -10.32 26.27
CA PRO A 388 4.86 -11.73 26.66
C PRO A 388 3.51 -12.39 26.92
N ILE A 389 2.56 -11.68 27.54
CA ILE A 389 1.20 -12.21 27.79
C ILE A 389 0.45 -12.42 26.46
N LEU A 390 0.63 -11.51 25.50
CA LEU A 390 0.03 -11.67 24.17
C LEU A 390 0.64 -12.86 23.42
N ILE A 391 1.96 -13.08 23.53
CA ILE A 391 2.64 -14.24 22.97
C ILE A 391 2.17 -15.54 23.66
N GLU A 392 1.94 -15.54 24.97
CA GLU A 392 1.35 -16.67 25.71
C GLU A 392 -0.04 -17.02 25.19
N SER A 393 -0.84 -16.04 24.80
CA SER A 393 -2.14 -16.28 24.17
C SER A 393 -2.00 -16.85 22.76
N LEU A 394 -1.07 -16.32 21.96
CA LEU A 394 -0.78 -16.82 20.61
C LEU A 394 -0.21 -18.24 20.63
N SER A 395 0.65 -18.55 21.60
CA SER A 395 1.34 -19.84 21.69
C SER A 395 0.39 -21.02 21.90
N LYS A 396 -0.79 -20.78 22.49
CA LYS A 396 -1.87 -21.78 22.61
C LYS A 396 -2.40 -22.27 21.26
N HIS A 397 -2.17 -21.51 20.20
CA HIS A 397 -2.58 -21.82 18.83
C HIS A 397 -1.41 -22.34 17.99
N MET A 398 -0.21 -22.50 18.57
CA MET A 398 0.93 -23.12 17.91
C MET A 398 0.83 -24.64 18.00
N TYR A 399 1.08 -25.31 16.88
CA TYR A 399 1.14 -26.77 16.81
C TYR A 399 2.56 -27.20 16.43
N GLY A 400 3.03 -28.31 17.02
CA GLY A 400 4.40 -28.78 16.83
C GLY A 400 4.74 -28.99 15.34
N PRO A 401 5.96 -28.63 14.88
CA PRO A 401 7.18 -28.33 15.63
C PRO A 401 7.36 -26.86 16.08
N VAL A 402 6.40 -25.96 15.80
CA VAL A 402 6.50 -24.54 16.17
C VAL A 402 6.14 -24.36 17.65
N ASN A 403 6.98 -23.64 18.40
CA ASN A 403 6.72 -23.25 19.78
C ASN A 403 7.17 -21.79 20.02
N ALA A 404 6.79 -21.22 21.16
CA ALA A 404 7.10 -19.83 21.50
C ALA A 404 8.62 -19.58 21.59
N GLU A 405 9.37 -20.51 22.20
CA GLU A 405 10.83 -20.44 22.33
C GLU A 405 11.51 -20.32 20.96
N TYR A 406 11.05 -21.08 19.97
CA TYR A 406 11.53 -21.02 18.59
C TYR A 406 11.27 -19.65 17.95
N CYS A 407 10.04 -19.12 18.07
CA CYS A 407 9.68 -17.82 17.51
C CYS A 407 10.49 -16.68 18.15
N ILE A 408 10.71 -16.75 19.48
CA ILE A 408 11.53 -15.78 20.22
C ILE A 408 12.99 -15.87 19.79
N THR A 409 13.53 -17.08 19.61
CA THR A 409 14.89 -17.30 19.07
C THR A 409 15.04 -16.66 17.70
N GLU A 410 14.10 -16.94 16.80
CA GLU A 410 14.10 -16.43 15.42
C GLU A 410 14.02 -14.90 15.39
N ALA A 411 13.18 -14.30 16.23
CA ALA A 411 13.05 -12.86 16.34
C ALA A 411 14.32 -12.20 16.90
N LEU A 412 14.85 -12.69 18.03
CA LEU A 412 16.04 -12.13 18.65
C LEU A 412 17.29 -12.22 17.77
N GLY A 413 17.40 -13.27 16.95
CA GLY A 413 18.47 -13.37 15.94
C GLY A 413 18.41 -12.31 14.84
N ARG A 414 17.27 -11.63 14.68
CA ARG A 414 17.06 -10.55 13.70
C ARG A 414 17.04 -9.16 14.34
N VAL A 415 17.07 -9.05 15.66
CA VAL A 415 17.18 -7.77 16.37
C VAL A 415 18.59 -7.23 16.19
N ASP A 416 18.70 -5.99 15.73
CA ASP A 416 19.98 -5.33 15.48
C ASP A 416 20.75 -5.06 16.78
N THR A 417 21.92 -5.69 16.92
CA THR A 417 22.79 -5.57 18.09
C THR A 417 23.56 -4.25 18.16
N THR A 418 23.59 -3.48 17.07
CA THR A 418 24.17 -2.13 17.10
C THR A 418 23.24 -1.14 17.80
N THR A 419 21.94 -1.26 17.54
CA THR A 419 20.89 -0.51 18.23
C THR A 419 20.63 -1.05 19.63
N PHE A 420 20.52 -2.37 19.80
CA PHE A 420 20.30 -3.05 21.09
C PHE A 420 21.55 -3.80 21.53
N PRO A 421 22.47 -3.12 22.23
CA PRO A 421 23.79 -3.67 22.59
C PRO A 421 23.69 -4.97 23.39
N THR A 422 24.66 -5.86 23.18
CA THR A 422 24.92 -7.00 24.08
C THR A 422 25.56 -6.48 25.37
N LEU A 423 25.39 -7.19 26.50
CA LEU A 423 26.00 -6.88 27.78
C LEU A 423 27.51 -6.64 27.64
N SER A 424 28.20 -7.48 26.88
CA SER A 424 29.63 -7.33 26.62
C SER A 424 29.99 -5.97 26.00
N SER A 425 29.09 -5.39 25.20
CA SER A 425 29.25 -4.05 24.59
C SER A 425 28.75 -2.89 25.46
N MET A 426 28.04 -3.18 26.56
CA MET A 426 27.55 -2.18 27.50
C MET A 426 28.61 -1.71 28.50
N PHE A 427 29.70 -2.47 28.69
CA PHE A 427 30.83 -2.10 29.55
C PHE A 427 31.86 -1.17 28.89
N ASP A 428 31.58 -0.69 27.68
CA ASP A 428 32.41 0.33 27.02
C ASP A 428 32.14 1.71 27.67
N GLU A 429 33.12 2.24 28.41
CA GLU A 429 33.04 3.51 29.17
C GLU A 429 32.68 4.73 28.30
N THR A 430 32.74 4.61 26.97
CA THR A 430 32.41 5.68 26.03
C THR A 430 30.91 5.85 25.74
N ARG A 431 30.04 4.92 26.16
CA ARG A 431 28.60 4.96 25.90
C ARG A 431 27.80 5.64 27.02
N SER A 432 26.91 6.55 26.64
CA SER A 432 25.88 7.10 27.53
C SER A 432 24.73 6.11 27.71
N ASN A 433 24.28 5.88 28.96
CA ASN A 433 23.10 5.06 29.23
C ASN A 433 21.89 5.56 28.44
N ASN A 434 21.36 4.73 27.55
CA ASN A 434 20.19 5.02 26.75
C ASN A 434 18.97 4.27 27.31
N PRO A 435 17.96 4.99 27.83
CA PRO A 435 16.80 4.38 28.47
C PRO A 435 15.95 3.54 27.49
N PHE A 436 16.12 3.69 26.18
CA PHE A 436 15.39 2.95 25.16
C PHE A 436 16.05 1.62 24.77
N THR A 437 17.38 1.52 24.80
CA THR A 437 18.09 0.40 24.16
C THR A 437 18.81 -0.52 25.12
N ASP A 438 19.16 -0.01 26.30
CA ASP A 438 20.03 -0.71 27.24
C ASP A 438 19.28 -1.85 27.95
N SER A 439 19.93 -3.01 28.04
CA SER A 439 19.43 -4.26 28.68
C SER A 439 18.08 -4.77 28.16
N VAL A 440 17.52 -4.20 27.09
CA VAL A 440 16.17 -4.51 26.59
C VAL A 440 16.02 -5.98 26.20
N ARG A 441 17.00 -6.53 25.48
CA ARG A 441 16.98 -7.93 25.02
C ARG A 441 16.94 -8.90 26.20
N GLU A 442 17.76 -8.63 27.21
CA GLU A 442 17.83 -9.43 28.42
C GLU A 442 16.53 -9.34 29.24
N GLU A 443 16.04 -8.13 29.51
CA GLU A 443 14.79 -7.91 30.23
C GLU A 443 13.61 -8.61 29.52
N PHE A 444 13.58 -8.58 28.19
CA PHE A 444 12.55 -9.26 27.40
C PHE A 444 12.63 -10.78 27.53
N CYS A 445 13.83 -11.37 27.51
CA CYS A 445 14.03 -12.79 27.73
C CYS A 445 13.56 -13.22 29.12
N TRP A 446 13.86 -12.46 30.16
CA TRP A 446 13.42 -12.76 31.52
C TRP A 446 11.91 -12.63 31.68
N ALA A 447 11.28 -11.61 31.11
CA ALA A 447 9.83 -11.50 31.08
C ALA A 447 9.17 -12.67 30.33
N CYS A 448 9.74 -13.11 29.20
CA CYS A 448 9.27 -14.29 28.48
C CYS A 448 9.45 -15.58 29.30
N CYS A 449 10.54 -15.71 30.04
CA CYS A 449 10.80 -16.84 30.92
C CYS A 449 9.81 -16.88 32.09
N LEU A 450 9.51 -15.73 32.68
CA LEU A 450 8.51 -15.58 33.76
C LEU A 450 7.13 -16.11 33.34
N HIS A 451 6.74 -15.89 32.08
CA HIS A 451 5.47 -16.37 31.51
C HIS A 451 5.56 -17.76 30.87
N GLY A 452 6.67 -18.49 31.06
CA GLY A 452 6.83 -19.86 30.58
C GLY A 452 6.99 -20.01 29.07
N LEU A 453 7.31 -18.92 28.35
CA LEU A 453 7.54 -18.94 26.90
C LEU A 453 8.93 -19.46 26.52
N VAL A 454 9.88 -19.31 27.43
CA VAL A 454 11.30 -19.66 27.27
C VAL A 454 11.78 -20.33 28.55
N ARG A 455 12.62 -21.36 28.42
CA ARG A 455 13.28 -21.98 29.56
C ARG A 455 14.45 -21.13 30.03
N GLU A 456 14.64 -21.03 31.35
CA GLU A 456 15.76 -20.30 31.95
C GLU A 456 17.13 -20.76 31.40
N SER A 457 17.30 -22.07 31.21
CA SER A 457 18.51 -22.65 30.60
C SER A 457 18.80 -22.18 29.17
N SER A 458 17.79 -21.69 28.46
CA SER A 458 17.92 -21.25 27.06
C SER A 458 18.35 -19.78 26.95
N ILE A 459 18.26 -18.98 28.01
CA ILE A 459 18.48 -17.53 27.96
C ILE A 459 19.91 -17.18 27.55
N GLU A 460 20.90 -17.86 28.13
CA GLU A 460 22.32 -17.64 27.77
C GLU A 460 22.57 -17.94 26.29
N THR A 461 21.92 -18.98 25.75
CA THR A 461 22.02 -19.33 24.32
C THR A 461 21.32 -18.31 23.43
N LEU A 462 20.17 -17.78 23.87
CA LEU A 462 19.39 -16.77 23.14
C LEU A 462 20.08 -15.42 23.06
N LEU A 463 20.75 -15.02 24.15
CA LEU A 463 21.46 -13.75 24.22
C LEU A 463 22.87 -13.85 23.62
N GLY A 464 23.48 -15.04 23.69
CA GLY A 464 24.86 -15.30 23.27
C GLY A 464 25.89 -14.92 24.33
N GLU A 465 25.45 -14.66 25.56
CA GLU A 465 26.27 -14.21 26.69
C GLU A 465 25.57 -14.51 28.03
N THR A 466 26.36 -14.53 29.10
CA THR A 466 25.85 -14.79 30.45
C THR A 466 25.02 -13.58 30.94
N PRO A 467 23.73 -13.79 31.29
CA PRO A 467 22.86 -12.71 31.76
C PRO A 467 23.34 -12.15 33.11
N TYR A 468 23.07 -10.87 33.35
CA TYR A 468 23.38 -10.17 34.59
C TYR A 468 22.23 -10.26 35.60
N GLN A 469 21.00 -10.28 35.10
CA GLN A 469 19.76 -10.38 35.86
C GLN A 469 19.34 -11.84 36.02
N SER A 470 18.39 -12.06 36.94
CA SER A 470 17.73 -13.35 37.16
C SER A 470 16.24 -13.11 37.32
N LEU A 471 15.45 -14.19 37.32
CA LEU A 471 14.01 -14.09 37.57
C LEU A 471 13.71 -13.34 38.88
N PRO A 472 12.64 -12.53 38.93
CA PRO A 472 12.19 -11.91 40.17
C PRO A 472 12.00 -12.95 41.27
N ALA A 473 12.47 -12.67 42.48
CA ALA A 473 12.39 -13.60 43.62
C ALA A 473 10.95 -14.04 43.95
N GLY A 474 9.96 -13.18 43.66
CA GLY A 474 8.54 -13.46 43.83
C GLY A 474 7.91 -14.31 42.71
N GLY A 475 8.65 -14.59 41.63
CA GLY A 475 8.13 -15.32 40.48
C GLY A 475 6.98 -14.62 39.76
N ARG A 476 6.21 -15.40 38.99
CA ARG A 476 5.05 -14.91 38.23
C ARG A 476 3.89 -14.64 39.18
N TYR A 477 3.38 -13.41 39.16
CA TYR A 477 2.19 -13.07 39.92
C TYR A 477 0.92 -13.62 39.29
N VAL A 478 0.00 -14.05 40.16
CA VAL A 478 -1.33 -14.51 39.82
C VAL A 478 -2.34 -13.57 40.45
N LYS A 479 -3.24 -13.03 39.63
CA LYS A 479 -4.23 -12.02 40.01
C LYS A 479 -5.00 -12.42 41.27
N GLU A 480 -5.54 -13.64 41.31
CA GLU A 480 -6.38 -14.13 42.41
C GLU A 480 -5.63 -14.13 43.75
N ASN A 481 -4.35 -14.50 43.72
CA ASN A 481 -3.49 -14.51 44.91
C ASN A 481 -3.23 -13.07 45.40
N LEU A 482 -2.91 -12.16 44.49
CA LEU A 482 -2.68 -10.75 44.82
C LEU A 482 -3.93 -10.07 45.40
N VAL A 483 -5.11 -10.37 44.86
CA VAL A 483 -6.38 -9.87 45.41
C VAL A 483 -6.57 -10.37 46.84
N ALA A 484 -6.35 -11.66 47.09
CA ALA A 484 -6.45 -12.23 48.44
C ALA A 484 -5.45 -11.60 49.42
N GLU A 485 -4.20 -11.38 48.98
CA GLU A 485 -3.17 -10.70 49.78
C GLU A 485 -3.56 -9.26 50.13
N CYS A 486 -4.04 -8.47 49.16
CA CYS A 486 -4.46 -7.09 49.40
C CYS A 486 -5.69 -6.98 50.30
N LEU A 487 -6.62 -7.94 50.24
CA LEU A 487 -7.77 -7.98 51.13
C LEU A 487 -7.37 -8.40 52.56
N ALA A 488 -6.29 -9.16 52.71
CA ALA A 488 -5.74 -9.56 54.00
C ALA A 488 -4.83 -8.48 54.63
N ASP A 489 -4.10 -7.72 53.81
CA ASP A 489 -3.15 -6.70 54.23
C ASP A 489 -3.27 -5.40 53.40
N PRO A 490 -3.78 -4.31 54.00
CA PRO A 490 -3.86 -3.01 53.33
C PRO A 490 -2.50 -2.41 52.93
N GLU A 491 -1.40 -2.74 53.62
CA GLU A 491 -0.06 -2.24 53.26
C GLU A 491 0.44 -2.87 51.95
N ARG A 492 0.02 -4.11 51.68
CA ARG A 492 0.31 -4.79 50.40
C ARG A 492 -0.26 -4.03 49.21
N MET A 493 -1.43 -3.43 49.33
CA MET A 493 -2.01 -2.61 48.27
C MET A 493 -1.11 -1.41 47.91
N GLN A 494 -0.51 -0.75 48.92
CA GLN A 494 0.39 0.38 48.70
C GLN A 494 1.73 -0.07 48.07
N ALA A 495 2.23 -1.24 48.47
CA ALA A 495 3.41 -1.85 47.86
C ALA A 495 3.16 -2.15 46.37
N LEU A 496 2.01 -2.77 46.04
CA LEU A 496 1.62 -3.08 44.66
C LEU A 496 1.48 -1.82 43.77
N ILE A 497 1.01 -0.70 44.31
CA ILE A 497 0.97 0.58 43.55
C ILE A 497 2.37 0.99 43.11
N SER A 498 3.38 0.74 43.94
CA SER A 498 4.78 1.08 43.63
C SER A 498 5.40 0.10 42.63
N GLU A 499 4.90 -1.14 42.57
CA GLU A 499 5.33 -2.17 41.61
C GLU A 499 4.74 -1.97 40.20
N LEU A 500 3.78 -1.06 40.00
CA LEU A 500 3.18 -0.78 38.69
C LEU A 500 4.18 -0.25 37.65
N ASP A 501 5.22 0.43 38.11
CA ASP A 501 6.26 1.00 37.26
C ASP A 501 7.34 -0.04 36.87
N ASN A 502 7.25 -1.27 37.39
CA ASN A 502 8.19 -2.34 37.10
C ASN A 502 8.02 -2.85 35.65
N LYS A 503 9.14 -3.25 35.05
CA LYS A 503 9.23 -3.79 33.68
C LYS A 503 9.67 -5.25 33.71
N ASP A 504 9.18 -6.01 34.67
CA ASP A 504 9.60 -7.37 34.98
C ASP A 504 8.65 -8.46 34.46
N GLY A 505 7.52 -8.06 33.85
CA GLY A 505 6.49 -8.96 33.36
C GLY A 505 5.28 -9.10 34.28
N ASN A 506 5.31 -8.55 35.51
CA ASN A 506 4.25 -8.73 36.51
C ASN A 506 3.23 -7.58 36.57
N ALA A 507 3.54 -6.40 36.01
CA ALA A 507 2.71 -5.20 36.16
C ALA A 507 1.25 -5.39 35.70
N GLY A 508 1.00 -6.26 34.71
CA GLY A 508 -0.35 -6.58 34.24
C GLY A 508 -1.22 -7.25 35.33
N ALA A 509 -0.66 -8.23 36.05
CA ALA A 509 -1.36 -8.91 37.14
C ALA A 509 -1.63 -7.94 38.31
N VAL A 510 -0.66 -7.06 38.60
CA VAL A 510 -0.80 -6.00 39.61
C VAL A 510 -1.93 -5.04 39.26
N CYS A 511 -1.97 -4.53 38.03
CA CYS A 511 -3.06 -3.66 37.52
C CYS A 511 -4.44 -4.32 37.70
N GLN A 512 -4.57 -5.58 37.30
CA GLN A 512 -5.84 -6.31 37.39
C GLN A 512 -6.27 -6.52 38.84
N ALA A 513 -5.33 -6.92 39.72
CA ALA A 513 -5.60 -7.12 41.14
C ALA A 513 -6.03 -5.81 41.83
N LEU A 514 -5.30 -4.72 41.62
CA LEU A 514 -5.65 -3.41 42.18
C LEU A 514 -7.02 -2.93 41.69
N THR A 515 -7.32 -3.11 40.40
CA THR A 515 -8.62 -2.75 39.82
C THR A 515 -9.76 -3.51 40.51
N GLU A 516 -9.60 -4.82 40.73
CA GLU A 516 -10.61 -5.62 41.42
C GLU A 516 -10.77 -5.23 42.89
N VAL A 517 -9.66 -5.02 43.61
CA VAL A 517 -9.68 -4.54 45.00
C VAL A 517 -10.41 -3.20 45.10
N PHE A 518 -10.14 -2.26 44.19
CA PHE A 518 -10.85 -0.97 44.16
C PHE A 518 -12.34 -1.11 43.88
N ILE A 519 -12.74 -2.03 42.98
CA ILE A 519 -14.15 -2.33 42.73
C ILE A 519 -14.82 -2.88 44.01
N VAL A 520 -14.18 -3.82 44.69
CA VAL A 520 -14.69 -4.40 45.94
C VAL A 520 -14.82 -3.35 47.03
N LEU A 521 -13.80 -2.50 47.23
CA LEU A 521 -13.83 -1.41 48.22
C LEU A 521 -14.93 -0.38 47.90
N ALA A 522 -15.11 -0.02 46.63
CA ALA A 522 -16.17 0.88 46.20
C ALA A 522 -17.57 0.29 46.43
N ALA A 523 -17.75 -1.01 46.18
CA ALA A 523 -18.99 -1.72 46.46
C ALA A 523 -19.28 -1.77 47.97
N CYS A 524 -18.29 -2.11 48.80
CA CYS A 524 -18.40 -2.11 50.27
C CYS A 524 -18.75 -0.73 50.82
N LYS A 525 -18.14 0.34 50.31
CA LYS A 525 -18.48 1.72 50.70
C LYS A 525 -19.92 2.09 50.34
N SER A 526 -20.38 1.70 49.15
CA SER A 526 -21.75 1.94 48.69
C SER A 526 -22.78 1.21 49.56
N TYR A 527 -22.46 -0.02 49.97
CA TYR A 527 -23.28 -0.81 50.91
C TYR A 527 -23.34 -0.18 52.30
N LEU A 528 -22.20 0.30 52.83
CA LEU A 528 -22.13 0.93 54.15
C LEU A 528 -22.90 2.27 54.21
N MET A 529 -22.92 3.05 53.12
CA MET A 529 -23.72 4.27 53.01
C MET A 529 -25.22 3.99 52.94
N LEU A 530 -25.64 2.88 52.33
CA LEU A 530 -27.06 2.48 52.27
C LEU A 530 -27.59 1.96 53.61
N THR A 531 -26.75 1.33 54.44
CA THR A 531 -27.13 0.80 55.75
C THR A 531 -27.08 1.85 56.87
N THR A 532 -26.28 2.91 56.73
CA THR A 532 -26.22 4.03 57.68
C THR A 532 -27.25 5.14 57.41
N SER A 533 -27.96 5.08 56.27
CA SER A 533 -29.05 6.01 55.92
C SER A 533 -30.45 5.46 56.21
N ARG A 534 -30.55 4.33 56.93
CA ARG A 534 -31.76 3.85 57.61
C ARG A 534 -31.58 4.02 59.11
#